data_AF-A0A6L4A5Z8-F1
#
_entry.id   AF-A0A6L4A5Z8-F1
#
_cell.length_a   1.000
_cell.length_b   1.000
_cell.length_c   1.000
_cell.angle_alpha   90.00
_cell.angle_beta   90.00
_cell.angle_gamma   90.00
#
_symmetry.space_group_name_H-M   'P 1'
#
loop_
_entity.id
_entity.type
_entity.pdbx_description
1 polymer ?
#
loop_
_entity_poly.entity_id
_entity_poly.type
_entity_poly.pdbx_seq_one_letter_code
_entity_poly.pdbx_strand_id
1 'polypeptide(L)'
;MDKHWLHQQSALTYERLLPAIQQAIHTLSDKQQRIFLDRLRSRLPAILELLIQLYGQQYDFFYHLEQILLTAAKYYVERPDDLKRLDAERLKNPNWFHSEQMVGGVFYVDLFAGNLAGIRSKIPYFKELGLTYLHLMPLFRCPEKNNDGGYAVSSFREVDPKLGTMAELAELAHEFRKHGISLVLDFVFNHTSDEHEWALKALTGDPYYQNYYLMFPDRTIPDQYERNLREIFPEQAPGSYTYRSEIEKWVWTTFNTFQWDLNYRNPVVFREMLGEMMFLANQGVEILRLDAVAFTWKEMG
;
A
#
# COMPACT_ATOMS: atom_id res chain seq x y z
N MET A 1 -5.26 1.62 -27.55
CA MET A 1 -6.71 1.81 -27.33
C MET A 1 -7.06 3.23 -27.75
N ASP A 2 -8.14 3.43 -28.52
CA ASP A 2 -8.59 4.78 -28.89
C ASP A 2 -9.06 5.54 -27.63
N LYS A 3 -8.44 6.70 -27.36
CA LYS A 3 -8.74 7.53 -26.18
C LYS A 3 -10.18 8.06 -26.20
N HIS A 4 -10.72 8.35 -27.38
CA HIS A 4 -12.10 8.83 -27.49
C HIS A 4 -13.10 7.73 -27.12
N TRP A 5 -12.90 6.53 -27.67
CA TRP A 5 -13.68 5.35 -27.32
C TRP A 5 -13.59 5.04 -25.82
N LEU A 6 -12.39 5.02 -25.24
CA LEU A 6 -12.20 4.75 -23.82
C LEU A 6 -12.95 5.77 -22.95
N HIS A 7 -12.89 7.05 -23.30
CA HIS A 7 -13.60 8.10 -22.57
C HIS A 7 -15.12 7.89 -22.61
N GLN A 8 -15.69 7.56 -23.78
CA GLN A 8 -17.12 7.25 -23.91
C GLN A 8 -17.52 6.02 -23.08
N GLN A 9 -16.75 4.93 -23.15
CA GLN A 9 -17.03 3.72 -22.38
C GLN A 9 -16.87 3.95 -20.88
N SER A 10 -15.92 4.80 -20.48
CA SER A 10 -15.73 5.18 -19.07
C SER A 10 -16.97 5.88 -18.51
N ALA A 11 -17.61 6.76 -19.29
CA ALA A 11 -18.85 7.41 -18.89
C ALA A 11 -20.01 6.40 -18.72
N LEU A 12 -20.16 5.44 -19.65
CA LEU A 12 -21.17 4.39 -19.52
C LEU A 12 -20.91 3.48 -18.31
N THR A 13 -19.66 3.11 -18.09
CA THR A 13 -19.24 2.33 -16.91
C THR A 13 -19.54 3.08 -15.62
N TYR A 14 -19.27 4.39 -15.57
CA TYR A 14 -19.63 5.22 -14.42
C TYR A 14 -21.12 5.14 -14.07
N GLU A 15 -22.00 5.34 -15.06
CA GLU A 15 -23.46 5.30 -14.83
C GLU A 15 -23.93 3.92 -14.34
N ARG A 16 -23.30 2.83 -14.80
CA ARG A 16 -23.62 1.46 -14.36
C ARG A 16 -23.23 1.19 -12.91
N LEU A 17 -22.10 1.73 -12.48
CA LEU A 17 -21.56 1.54 -11.13
C LEU A 17 -22.15 2.54 -10.12
N LEU A 18 -22.73 3.64 -10.60
CA LEU A 18 -23.22 4.73 -9.79
C LEU A 18 -24.19 4.29 -8.66
N PRO A 19 -25.18 3.40 -8.87
CA PRO A 19 -26.09 3.00 -7.80
C PRO A 19 -25.38 2.30 -6.64
N ALA A 20 -24.46 1.38 -6.92
CA ALA A 20 -23.68 0.68 -5.89
C ALA A 20 -22.78 1.65 -5.13
N ILE A 21 -22.16 2.59 -5.84
CA ILE A 21 -21.27 3.59 -5.26
C ILE A 21 -22.05 4.59 -4.38
N GLN A 22 -23.21 5.06 -4.85
CA GLN A 22 -24.10 5.93 -4.06
C GLN A 22 -24.56 5.24 -2.78
N GLN A 23 -24.92 3.96 -2.88
CA GLN A 23 -25.24 3.16 -1.70
C GLN A 23 -24.05 3.02 -0.75
N ALA A 24 -22.82 2.87 -1.25
CA ALA A 24 -21.63 2.77 -0.39
C ALA A 24 -21.33 4.07 0.36
N ILE A 25 -21.67 5.24 -0.21
CA ILE A 25 -21.36 6.55 0.38
C ILE A 25 -22.56 7.26 1.04
N HIS A 26 -23.70 6.57 1.18
CA HIS A 26 -24.97 7.16 1.63
C HIS A 26 -24.92 7.86 3.01
N THR A 27 -23.98 7.48 3.88
CA THR A 27 -23.82 8.07 5.22
C THR A 27 -23.11 9.43 5.19
N LEU A 28 -22.49 9.80 4.06
CA LEU A 28 -21.83 11.09 3.89
C LEU A 28 -22.85 12.21 3.67
N SER A 29 -22.47 13.43 4.04
CA SER A 29 -23.25 14.62 3.66
C SER A 29 -23.32 14.78 2.14
N ASP A 30 -24.37 15.40 1.60
CA ASP A 30 -24.52 15.68 0.16
C ASP A 30 -23.28 16.36 -0.45
N LYS A 31 -22.64 17.25 0.32
CA LYS A 31 -21.42 17.92 -0.11
C LYS A 31 -20.27 16.93 -0.27
N GLN A 32 -20.06 16.04 0.69
CA GLN A 32 -19.00 15.02 0.64
C GLN A 32 -19.29 13.97 -0.44
N GLN A 33 -20.55 13.57 -0.63
CA GLN A 33 -20.95 12.67 -1.71
C GLN A 33 -20.63 13.28 -3.09
N ARG A 34 -21.02 14.54 -3.33
CA ARG A 34 -20.68 15.25 -4.57
C ARG A 34 -19.17 15.29 -4.82
N ILE A 35 -18.37 15.64 -3.81
CA ILE A 35 -16.90 15.65 -3.92
C ILE A 35 -16.36 14.28 -4.35
N PHE A 36 -16.85 13.19 -3.74
CA PHE A 36 -16.40 11.85 -4.10
C PHE A 36 -16.78 11.50 -5.54
N LEU A 37 -18.04 11.72 -5.92
CA LEU A 37 -18.56 11.39 -7.24
C LEU A 37 -17.86 12.21 -8.34
N ASP A 38 -17.60 13.51 -8.11
CA ASP A 38 -16.87 14.36 -9.06
C ASP A 38 -15.41 13.89 -9.24
N ARG A 39 -14.73 13.52 -8.14
CA ARG A 39 -13.38 12.94 -8.18
C ARG A 39 -13.39 11.61 -8.93
N LEU A 40 -14.32 10.72 -8.62
CA LEU A 40 -14.45 9.44 -9.30
C LEU A 40 -14.69 9.65 -10.81
N ARG A 41 -15.68 10.46 -11.18
CA ARG A 41 -16.03 10.71 -12.58
C ARG A 41 -14.85 11.24 -13.40
N SER A 42 -14.07 12.16 -12.82
CA SER A 42 -12.90 12.75 -13.48
C SER A 42 -11.70 11.80 -13.57
N ARG A 43 -11.54 10.87 -12.62
CA ARG A 43 -10.40 9.93 -12.57
C ARG A 43 -10.69 8.57 -13.19
N LEU A 44 -11.96 8.18 -13.33
CA LEU A 44 -12.35 6.87 -13.80
C LEU A 44 -11.75 6.49 -15.17
N PRO A 45 -11.63 7.39 -16.18
CA PRO A 45 -11.02 7.02 -17.45
C PRO A 45 -9.57 6.53 -17.31
N ALA A 46 -8.77 7.21 -16.49
CA ALA A 46 -7.37 6.81 -16.24
C ALA A 46 -7.28 5.52 -15.42
N ILE A 47 -8.15 5.36 -14.42
CA ILE A 47 -8.25 4.13 -13.62
C ILE A 47 -8.61 2.95 -14.51
N LEU A 48 -9.60 3.10 -15.38
CA LEU A 48 -10.04 2.08 -16.32
C LEU A 48 -8.95 1.72 -17.32
N GLU A 49 -8.25 2.71 -17.87
CA GLU A 49 -7.13 2.48 -18.78
C GLU A 49 -6.07 1.54 -18.16
N LEU A 50 -5.62 1.87 -16.95
CA LEU A 50 -4.62 1.11 -16.22
C LEU A 50 -5.12 -0.29 -15.83
N LEU A 51 -6.35 -0.39 -15.29
CA LEU A 51 -6.89 -1.68 -14.85
C LEU A 51 -7.23 -2.60 -16.03
N ILE A 52 -7.69 -2.07 -17.17
CA ILE A 52 -7.90 -2.87 -18.39
C ILE A 52 -6.56 -3.41 -18.89
N GLN A 53 -5.50 -2.60 -18.87
CA GLN A 53 -4.18 -3.04 -19.27
C GLN A 53 -3.68 -4.21 -18.41
N LEU A 54 -3.92 -4.18 -17.10
CA LEU A 54 -3.44 -5.21 -16.18
C LEU A 54 -4.34 -6.46 -16.13
N TYR A 55 -5.66 -6.26 -16.10
CA TYR A 55 -6.63 -7.29 -15.75
C TYR A 55 -7.76 -7.46 -16.76
N GLY A 56 -7.80 -6.69 -17.85
CA GLY A 56 -8.93 -6.66 -18.78
C GLY A 56 -9.20 -7.98 -19.52
N GLN A 57 -8.27 -8.94 -19.47
CA GLN A 57 -8.45 -10.29 -20.02
C GLN A 57 -9.03 -11.30 -19.01
N GLN A 58 -9.20 -10.91 -17.74
CA GLN A 58 -9.79 -11.78 -16.72
C GLN A 58 -11.32 -11.81 -16.87
N TYR A 59 -11.91 -13.00 -16.75
CA TYR A 59 -13.35 -13.21 -17.01
C TYR A 59 -14.25 -12.39 -16.06
N ASP A 60 -13.76 -12.09 -14.86
CA ASP A 60 -14.42 -11.37 -13.77
C ASP A 60 -13.88 -9.94 -13.60
N PHE A 61 -13.23 -9.38 -14.62
CA PHE A 61 -12.64 -8.04 -14.56
C PHE A 61 -13.58 -6.96 -14.00
N PHE A 62 -14.82 -6.89 -14.49
CA PHE A 62 -15.78 -5.87 -14.05
C PHE A 62 -16.24 -6.05 -12.61
N TYR A 63 -16.22 -7.27 -12.09
CA TYR A 63 -16.47 -7.53 -10.67
C TYR A 63 -15.33 -6.93 -9.84
N HIS A 64 -14.06 -7.20 -10.19
CA HIS A 64 -12.92 -6.63 -9.47
C HIS A 64 -12.85 -5.11 -9.57
N LEU A 65 -13.16 -4.54 -10.73
CA LEU A 65 -13.29 -3.08 -10.91
C LEU A 65 -14.28 -2.49 -9.91
N GLU A 66 -15.49 -3.03 -9.81
CA GLU A 66 -16.49 -2.56 -8.86
C GLU A 66 -15.98 -2.68 -7.41
N GLN A 67 -15.40 -3.82 -7.04
CA GLN A 67 -14.87 -4.04 -5.68
C GLN A 67 -13.73 -3.06 -5.33
N ILE A 68 -12.86 -2.73 -6.28
CA ILE A 68 -11.80 -1.73 -6.11
C ILE A 68 -12.40 -0.35 -5.82
N LEU A 69 -13.42 0.05 -6.58
CA LEU A 69 -14.06 1.35 -6.40
C LEU A 69 -14.89 1.42 -5.11
N LEU A 70 -15.56 0.33 -4.73
CA LEU A 70 -16.25 0.21 -3.45
C LEU A 70 -15.27 0.24 -2.26
N THR A 71 -14.07 -0.32 -2.42
CA THR A 71 -12.99 -0.21 -1.42
C THR A 71 -12.58 1.24 -1.23
N ALA A 72 -12.36 1.99 -2.32
CA ALA A 72 -12.06 3.42 -2.24
C ALA A 72 -13.21 4.23 -1.62
N ALA A 73 -14.47 3.90 -1.94
CA ALA A 73 -15.66 4.53 -1.36
C ALA A 73 -15.72 4.31 0.15
N LYS A 74 -15.53 3.07 0.62
CA LYS A 74 -15.48 2.71 2.04
C LYS A 74 -14.46 3.57 2.79
N TYR A 75 -13.21 3.62 2.33
CA TYR A 75 -12.18 4.40 3.02
C TYR A 75 -12.41 5.91 2.94
N TYR A 76 -13.06 6.43 1.90
CA TYR A 76 -13.46 7.84 1.87
C TYR A 76 -14.58 8.16 2.88
N VAL A 77 -15.52 7.22 3.10
CA VAL A 77 -16.53 7.34 4.16
C VAL A 77 -15.84 7.44 5.52
N GLU A 78 -14.91 6.52 5.79
CA GLU A 78 -14.15 6.44 7.05
C GLU A 78 -13.12 7.57 7.23
N ARG A 79 -12.78 8.30 6.16
CA ARG A 79 -11.74 9.34 6.21
C ARG A 79 -12.13 10.49 7.15
N PRO A 80 -11.28 10.81 8.17
CA PRO A 80 -11.49 11.92 9.10
C PRO A 80 -11.71 13.27 8.41
N ASP A 81 -12.54 14.12 9.00
CA ASP A 81 -12.91 15.41 8.41
C ASP A 81 -11.74 16.39 8.32
N ASP A 82 -10.76 16.33 9.23
CA ASP A 82 -9.53 17.13 9.12
C ASP A 82 -8.68 16.71 7.92
N LEU A 83 -8.60 15.41 7.64
CA LEU A 83 -7.92 14.89 6.45
C LEU A 83 -8.69 15.18 5.17
N LYS A 84 -10.03 15.20 5.18
CA LYS A 84 -10.84 15.69 4.04
C LYS A 84 -10.59 17.18 3.76
N ARG A 85 -10.35 18.00 4.80
CA ARG A 85 -9.93 19.41 4.64
C ARG A 85 -8.54 19.50 4.03
N LEU A 86 -7.60 18.70 4.53
CA LEU A 86 -6.25 18.60 3.97
C LEU A 86 -6.30 18.22 2.48
N ASP A 87 -7.12 17.26 2.08
CA ASP A 87 -7.30 16.90 0.66
C ASP A 87 -7.71 18.12 -0.17
N ALA A 88 -8.66 18.91 0.32
CA ALA A 88 -9.15 20.10 -0.38
C ALA A 88 -8.06 21.20 -0.46
N GLU A 89 -7.20 21.32 0.54
CA GLU A 89 -6.05 22.23 0.53
C GLU A 89 -4.99 21.79 -0.47
N ARG A 90 -4.60 20.50 -0.46
CA ARG A 90 -3.61 19.95 -1.40
C ARG A 90 -4.10 19.98 -2.85
N LEU A 91 -5.40 19.82 -3.10
CA LEU A 91 -5.96 19.98 -4.46
C LEU A 91 -5.90 21.42 -4.97
N LYS A 92 -5.95 22.43 -4.10
CA LYS A 92 -5.77 23.84 -4.49
C LYS A 92 -4.30 24.16 -4.79
N ASN A 93 -3.37 23.43 -4.19
CA ASN A 93 -1.93 23.56 -4.43
C ASN A 93 -1.30 22.21 -4.77
N PRO A 94 -1.49 21.69 -6.01
CA PRO A 94 -1.03 20.34 -6.37
C PRO A 94 0.49 20.18 -6.37
N ASN A 95 1.24 21.29 -6.45
CA ASN A 95 2.71 21.29 -6.47
C ASN A 95 3.31 21.68 -5.11
N TRP A 96 2.56 21.57 -4.02
CA TRP A 96 3.01 21.95 -2.68
C TRP A 96 4.36 21.32 -2.29
N PHE A 97 4.61 20.08 -2.71
CA PHE A 97 5.83 19.34 -2.41
C PHE A 97 7.04 19.75 -3.27
N HIS A 98 6.86 20.65 -4.26
CA HIS A 98 7.95 21.24 -5.03
C HIS A 98 8.49 22.54 -4.41
N SER A 99 7.90 23.03 -3.31
CA SER A 99 8.39 24.25 -2.68
C SER A 99 9.80 24.05 -2.11
N GLU A 100 10.62 25.08 -2.21
CA GLU A 100 11.91 25.23 -1.55
C GLU A 100 11.85 25.14 -0.02
N GLN A 101 10.65 25.30 0.57
CA GLN A 101 10.40 25.13 1.99
C GLN A 101 10.30 23.64 2.40
N MET A 102 10.27 22.72 1.44
CA MET A 102 10.26 21.28 1.70
C MET A 102 11.65 20.79 2.08
N VAL A 103 11.84 20.48 3.36
CA VAL A 103 13.07 19.92 3.92
C VAL A 103 12.71 18.64 4.66
N GLY A 104 13.29 17.53 4.21
CA GLY A 104 13.00 16.19 4.73
C GLY A 104 14.02 15.70 5.73
N GLY A 105 13.54 15.02 6.77
CA GLY A 105 14.34 14.14 7.63
C GLY A 105 13.89 12.68 7.50
N VAL A 106 14.81 11.74 7.73
CA VAL A 106 14.53 10.30 7.81
C VAL A 106 15.26 9.68 8.98
N PHE A 107 14.59 8.81 9.73
CA PHE A 107 15.22 8.08 10.85
C PHE A 107 14.40 6.85 11.29
N TYR A 108 15.07 5.96 12.00
CA TYR A 108 14.45 4.89 12.78
C TYR A 108 13.92 5.44 14.11
N VAL A 109 12.67 5.11 14.44
CA VAL A 109 11.97 5.64 15.63
C VAL A 109 12.67 5.22 16.93
N ASP A 110 13.00 3.93 17.04
CA ASP A 110 13.71 3.33 18.16
C ASP A 110 15.11 3.93 18.33
N LEU A 111 15.88 4.01 17.25
CA LEU A 111 17.27 4.50 17.32
C LEU A 111 17.35 6.00 17.64
N PHE A 112 16.40 6.80 17.12
CA PHE A 112 16.43 8.25 17.28
C PHE A 112 15.79 8.72 18.60
N ALA A 113 14.67 8.13 19.00
CA ALA A 113 13.94 8.57 20.20
C ALA A 113 13.24 7.45 20.99
N GLY A 114 13.57 6.18 20.75
CA GLY A 114 13.03 5.02 21.45
C GLY A 114 11.63 4.59 21.00
N ASN A 115 10.67 5.52 20.93
CA ASN A 115 9.28 5.20 20.58
C ASN A 115 8.54 6.44 20.04
N LEU A 116 7.26 6.27 19.64
CA LEU A 116 6.45 7.34 19.06
C LEU A 116 6.22 8.52 20.03
N ALA A 117 6.11 8.26 21.34
CA ALA A 117 6.03 9.33 22.34
C ALA A 117 7.34 10.14 22.42
N GLY A 118 8.48 9.45 22.31
CA GLY A 118 9.79 10.06 22.15
C GLY A 118 9.85 10.97 20.92
N ILE A 119 9.36 10.49 19.77
CA ILE A 119 9.28 11.30 18.54
C ILE A 119 8.39 12.53 18.71
N ARG A 120 7.23 12.39 19.35
CA ARG A 120 6.36 13.52 19.70
C ARG A 120 7.11 14.57 20.53
N SER A 121 7.93 14.15 21.49
CA SER A 121 8.73 15.07 22.31
C SER A 121 9.82 15.82 21.53
N LYS A 122 10.22 15.33 20.35
CA LYS A 122 11.25 15.92 19.48
C LYS A 122 10.69 16.91 18.46
N ILE A 123 9.38 17.14 18.41
CA ILE A 123 8.75 18.14 17.53
C ILE A 123 9.42 19.53 17.63
N PRO A 124 9.74 20.09 18.83
CA PRO A 124 10.45 21.37 18.91
C PRO A 124 11.80 21.36 18.19
N TYR A 125 12.55 20.26 18.27
CA TYR A 125 13.83 20.09 17.58
C TYR A 125 13.65 20.01 16.06
N PHE A 126 12.65 19.26 15.58
CA PHE A 126 12.37 19.19 14.13
C PHE A 126 12.00 20.56 13.55
N LYS A 127 11.25 21.37 14.31
CA LYS A 127 10.92 22.75 13.93
C LYS A 127 12.15 23.67 13.93
N GLU A 128 13.01 23.56 14.94
CA GLU A 128 14.27 24.31 15.01
C GLU A 128 15.16 24.02 13.79
N LEU A 129 15.23 22.76 13.39
CA LEU A 129 15.96 22.32 12.19
C LEU A 129 15.26 22.74 10.88
N GLY A 130 14.00 23.19 10.92
CA GLY A 130 13.22 23.60 9.76
C GLY A 130 12.66 22.44 8.94
N LEU A 131 12.51 21.24 9.53
CA LEU A 131 11.94 20.09 8.84
C LEU A 131 10.44 20.29 8.61
N THR A 132 9.99 20.00 7.40
CA THR A 132 8.59 20.07 6.95
C THR A 132 8.08 18.73 6.42
N TYR A 133 8.95 17.72 6.41
CA TYR A 133 8.69 16.35 6.01
C TYR A 133 9.48 15.41 6.92
N LEU A 134 8.84 14.37 7.45
CA LEU A 134 9.51 13.34 8.26
C LEU A 134 9.14 11.94 7.81
N HIS A 135 10.16 11.20 7.36
CA HIS A 135 10.07 9.78 7.03
C HIS A 135 10.49 8.93 8.23
N LEU A 136 9.53 8.23 8.80
CA LEU A 136 9.78 7.21 9.80
C LEU A 136 10.03 5.87 9.07
N MET A 137 11.19 5.28 9.30
CA MET A 137 11.50 3.92 8.83
C MET A 137 10.46 2.91 9.34
N PRO A 138 10.35 1.70 8.74
CA PRO A 138 9.26 0.76 9.03
C PRO A 138 9.02 0.55 10.53
N LEU A 139 7.79 0.79 10.96
CA LEU A 139 7.37 0.82 12.37
C LEU A 139 6.21 -0.14 12.67
N PHE A 140 5.80 -0.93 11.68
CA PHE A 140 4.73 -1.89 11.79
C PHE A 140 5.22 -3.22 12.36
N ARG A 141 4.30 -4.04 12.86
CA ARG A 141 4.60 -5.37 13.37
C ARG A 141 5.33 -6.19 12.30
N CYS A 142 6.45 -6.79 12.69
CA CYS A 142 7.31 -7.63 11.86
C CYS A 142 7.85 -8.81 12.70
N PRO A 143 8.47 -9.84 12.10
CA PRO A 143 9.09 -10.94 12.84
C PRO A 143 10.16 -10.43 13.81
N GLU A 144 10.32 -11.03 14.98
CA GLU A 144 11.27 -10.50 15.98
C GLU A 144 12.73 -10.60 15.55
N LYS A 145 13.10 -11.66 14.82
CA LYS A 145 14.49 -11.94 14.43
C LYS A 145 14.79 -11.57 12.98
N ASN A 146 13.91 -11.98 12.08
CA ASN A 146 14.12 -11.96 10.64
C ASN A 146 13.17 -10.93 10.01
N ASN A 147 13.49 -9.65 10.18
CA ASN A 147 12.59 -8.57 9.74
C ASN A 147 13.19 -7.61 8.70
N ASP A 148 14.47 -7.76 8.36
CA ASP A 148 15.14 -6.86 7.41
C ASP A 148 14.99 -5.38 7.82
N GLY A 149 15.20 -5.06 9.10
CA GLY A 149 15.01 -3.71 9.63
C GLY A 149 13.55 -3.21 9.56
N GLY A 150 12.60 -4.14 9.66
CA GLY A 150 11.16 -3.88 9.63
C GLY A 150 10.50 -3.97 8.24
N TYR A 151 11.26 -4.23 7.17
CA TYR A 151 10.72 -4.38 5.82
C TYR A 151 9.96 -5.71 5.60
N ALA A 152 10.15 -6.73 6.45
CA ALA A 152 9.28 -7.90 6.45
C ALA A 152 8.02 -7.65 7.30
N VAL A 153 6.99 -7.04 6.72
CA VAL A 153 5.78 -6.63 7.46
C VAL A 153 4.86 -7.83 7.76
N SER A 154 4.44 -7.97 9.03
CA SER A 154 3.47 -8.99 9.50
C SER A 154 2.08 -8.42 9.74
N SER A 155 1.93 -7.09 9.83
CA SER A 155 0.63 -6.40 9.82
C SER A 155 0.82 -4.92 9.54
N PHE A 156 0.16 -4.38 8.52
CA PHE A 156 0.10 -2.93 8.27
C PHE A 156 -0.90 -2.21 9.21
N ARG A 157 -1.63 -2.95 10.04
CA ARG A 157 -2.67 -2.46 10.94
C ARG A 157 -2.22 -2.34 12.39
N GLU A 158 -0.99 -2.75 12.68
CA GLU A 158 -0.43 -2.78 14.02
C GLU A 158 0.97 -2.18 13.99
N VAL A 159 1.18 -1.10 14.75
CA VAL A 159 2.52 -0.62 15.08
C VAL A 159 3.24 -1.68 15.93
N ASP A 160 4.55 -1.82 15.79
CA ASP A 160 5.34 -2.66 16.69
C ASP A 160 5.08 -2.20 18.15
N PRO A 161 4.61 -3.11 19.04
CA PRO A 161 4.31 -2.76 20.43
C PRO A 161 5.46 -2.09 21.20
N LYS A 162 6.72 -2.29 20.78
CA LYS A 162 7.90 -1.63 21.36
C LYS A 162 7.96 -0.14 21.01
N LEU A 163 7.36 0.26 19.88
CA LEU A 163 7.33 1.64 19.37
C LEU A 163 6.06 2.39 19.77
N GLY A 164 4.94 1.70 19.98
CA GLY A 164 3.67 2.28 20.41
C GLY A 164 2.47 1.63 19.75
N THR A 165 1.43 2.42 19.49
CA THR A 165 0.14 1.97 18.97
C THR A 165 -0.28 2.73 17.71
N MET A 166 -1.23 2.19 16.95
CA MET A 166 -1.82 2.90 15.80
C MET A 166 -2.47 4.23 16.21
N ALA A 167 -3.07 4.31 17.40
CA ALA A 167 -3.67 5.54 17.91
C ALA A 167 -2.60 6.61 18.18
N GLU A 168 -1.46 6.22 18.74
CA GLU A 168 -0.32 7.14 18.94
C GLU A 168 0.28 7.60 17.61
N LEU A 169 0.34 6.73 16.60
CA LEU A 169 0.79 7.10 15.25
C LEU A 169 -0.16 8.13 14.60
N ALA A 170 -1.48 7.92 14.71
CA ALA A 170 -2.47 8.85 14.17
C ALA A 170 -2.43 10.22 14.89
N GLU A 171 -2.28 10.21 16.22
CA GLU A 171 -2.09 11.42 17.02
C GLU A 171 -0.77 12.12 16.65
N LEU A 172 0.32 11.37 16.46
CA LEU A 172 1.60 11.93 16.01
C LEU A 172 1.47 12.59 14.64
N ALA A 173 0.79 11.96 13.70
CA ALA A 173 0.50 12.53 12.39
C ALA A 173 -0.29 13.84 12.51
N HIS A 174 -1.30 13.87 13.40
CA HIS A 174 -2.08 15.07 13.66
C HIS A 174 -1.24 16.22 14.25
N GLU A 175 -0.37 15.92 15.21
CA GLU A 175 0.53 16.90 15.82
C GLU A 175 1.60 17.40 14.84
N PHE A 176 2.16 16.52 14.02
CA PHE A 176 3.06 16.91 12.93
C PHE A 176 2.39 17.91 12.00
N ARG A 177 1.14 17.66 11.57
CA ARG A 177 0.38 18.59 10.73
C ARG A 177 0.18 19.95 11.37
N LYS A 178 -0.12 20.03 12.69
CA LYS A 178 -0.22 21.31 13.42
C LYS A 178 1.08 22.12 13.39
N HIS A 179 2.20 21.44 13.17
CA HIS A 179 3.52 22.05 13.09
C HIS A 179 4.07 22.17 11.67
N GLY A 180 3.25 21.92 10.65
CA GLY A 180 3.66 22.04 9.25
C GLY A 180 4.59 20.93 8.78
N ILE A 181 4.54 19.77 9.46
CA ILE A 181 5.35 18.60 9.14
C ILE A 181 4.43 17.53 8.52
N SER A 182 4.76 17.06 7.32
CA SER A 182 4.08 15.93 6.69
C SER A 182 4.68 14.60 7.18
N LEU A 183 3.82 13.71 7.69
CA LEU A 183 4.22 12.33 8.05
C LEU A 183 4.37 11.47 6.79
N VAL A 184 5.47 10.72 6.74
CA VAL A 184 5.82 9.86 5.61
C VAL A 184 6.20 8.49 6.13
N LEU A 185 5.62 7.45 5.55
CA LEU A 185 5.91 6.06 5.89
C LEU A 185 6.28 5.24 4.65
N ASP A 186 6.99 4.15 4.86
CA ASP A 186 7.10 3.08 3.88
C ASP A 186 5.75 2.41 3.63
N PHE A 187 5.48 2.14 2.36
CA PHE A 187 4.44 1.23 1.93
C PHE A 187 5.10 0.03 1.26
N VAL A 188 5.36 -0.99 2.06
CA VAL A 188 5.99 -2.25 1.63
C VAL A 188 4.95 -3.11 0.93
N PHE A 189 4.78 -2.84 -0.36
CA PHE A 189 3.67 -3.40 -1.13
C PHE A 189 4.06 -4.58 -2.02
N ASN A 190 5.35 -4.77 -2.29
CA ASN A 190 5.79 -5.91 -3.11
C ASN A 190 5.66 -7.25 -2.37
N HIS A 191 5.86 -7.28 -1.06
CA HIS A 191 5.97 -8.50 -0.29
C HIS A 191 5.44 -8.32 1.13
N THR A 192 5.15 -9.43 1.80
CA THR A 192 4.90 -9.48 3.25
C THR A 192 5.91 -10.39 3.93
N SER A 193 6.01 -10.35 5.25
CA SER A 193 6.67 -11.43 5.99
C SER A 193 5.94 -12.77 5.79
N ASP A 194 6.63 -13.87 6.03
CA ASP A 194 6.04 -15.22 6.12
C ASP A 194 5.21 -15.44 7.40
N GLU A 195 5.28 -14.52 8.36
CA GLU A 195 4.41 -14.44 9.54
C GLU A 195 3.17 -13.53 9.33
N HIS A 196 2.99 -12.94 8.14
CA HIS A 196 1.79 -12.15 7.84
C HIS A 196 0.54 -13.04 7.81
N GLU A 197 -0.62 -12.52 8.22
CA GLU A 197 -1.88 -13.29 8.27
C GLU A 197 -2.18 -14.00 6.94
N TRP A 198 -1.94 -13.32 5.81
CA TRP A 198 -2.11 -13.90 4.48
C TRP A 198 -1.15 -15.06 4.20
N ALA A 199 0.13 -14.95 4.58
CA ALA A 199 1.12 -16.01 4.43
C ALA A 199 0.79 -17.21 5.33
N LEU A 200 0.41 -16.94 6.58
CA LEU A 200 -0.02 -17.98 7.53
C LEU A 200 -1.25 -18.74 7.03
N LYS A 201 -2.23 -18.05 6.42
CA LYS A 201 -3.38 -18.72 5.79
C LYS A 201 -2.99 -19.46 4.51
N ALA A 202 -2.05 -18.95 3.72
CA ALA A 202 -1.54 -19.68 2.56
C ALA A 202 -0.82 -20.98 2.97
N LEU A 203 -0.13 -20.96 4.11
CA LEU A 203 0.54 -22.11 4.73
C LEU A 203 -0.43 -23.20 5.22
N THR A 204 -1.70 -22.90 5.45
CA THR A 204 -2.70 -23.93 5.79
C THR A 204 -3.21 -24.72 4.58
N GLY A 205 -2.79 -24.33 3.37
CA GLY A 205 -3.29 -24.93 2.14
C GLY A 205 -4.47 -24.19 1.50
N ASP A 206 -4.93 -23.08 2.08
CA ASP A 206 -6.09 -22.33 1.56
C ASP A 206 -5.80 -21.78 0.15
N PRO A 207 -6.48 -22.27 -0.91
CA PRO A 207 -6.21 -21.85 -2.28
C PRO A 207 -6.42 -20.34 -2.52
N TYR A 208 -7.32 -19.71 -1.76
CA TYR A 208 -7.57 -18.28 -1.87
C TYR A 208 -6.33 -17.47 -1.48
N TYR A 209 -5.73 -17.79 -0.31
CA TYR A 209 -4.53 -17.10 0.17
C TYR A 209 -3.25 -17.61 -0.49
N GLN A 210 -3.18 -18.86 -0.94
CA GLN A 210 -2.05 -19.30 -1.77
C GLN A 210 -1.92 -18.47 -3.05
N ASN A 211 -3.05 -18.06 -3.64
CA ASN A 211 -3.03 -17.19 -4.83
C ASN A 211 -2.71 -15.71 -4.50
N TYR A 212 -2.46 -15.35 -3.24
CA TYR A 212 -1.89 -14.04 -2.89
C TYR A 212 -0.39 -14.00 -3.14
N TYR A 213 0.26 -15.15 -3.29
CA TYR A 213 1.69 -15.29 -3.52
C TYR A 213 1.95 -16.08 -4.80
N LEU A 214 3.20 -16.06 -5.26
CA LEU A 214 3.64 -16.86 -6.40
C LEU A 214 4.23 -18.17 -5.89
N MET A 215 3.48 -19.26 -6.04
CA MET A 215 3.85 -20.59 -5.52
C MET A 215 3.91 -21.64 -6.63
N PHE A 216 4.91 -22.51 -6.58
CA PHE A 216 5.20 -23.52 -7.60
C PHE A 216 5.37 -24.90 -6.97
N PRO A 217 4.82 -25.98 -7.58
CA PRO A 217 4.91 -27.33 -7.01
C PRO A 217 6.33 -27.91 -7.07
N ASP A 218 7.15 -27.44 -8.03
CA ASP A 218 8.52 -27.90 -8.24
C ASP A 218 9.38 -26.77 -8.83
N ARG A 219 10.63 -27.09 -9.16
CA ARG A 219 11.61 -26.14 -9.70
C ARG A 219 11.47 -25.85 -11.20
N THR A 220 10.58 -26.51 -11.94
CA THR A 220 10.49 -26.40 -13.40
C THR A 220 10.28 -24.97 -13.88
N ILE A 221 9.37 -24.22 -13.26
CA ILE A 221 9.12 -22.81 -13.58
C ILE A 221 10.10 -21.88 -12.85
N PRO A 222 10.38 -22.04 -11.54
CA PRO A 222 11.43 -21.28 -10.85
C PRO A 222 12.77 -21.23 -11.60
N ASP A 223 13.29 -22.38 -12.05
CA ASP A 223 14.58 -22.47 -12.75
C ASP A 223 14.57 -21.80 -14.13
N GLN A 224 13.39 -21.57 -14.73
CA GLN A 224 13.27 -20.80 -15.97
C GLN A 224 13.38 -19.29 -15.69
N TYR A 225 12.70 -18.81 -14.65
CA TYR A 225 12.80 -17.41 -14.23
C TYR A 225 14.22 -17.05 -13.78
N GLU A 226 14.86 -17.88 -12.94
CA GLU A 226 16.21 -17.65 -12.39
C GLU A 226 17.27 -17.35 -13.46
N ARG A 227 17.07 -17.77 -14.72
CA ARG A 227 17.98 -17.46 -15.84
C ARG A 227 18.10 -15.98 -16.13
N ASN A 228 17.05 -15.21 -15.83
CA ASN A 228 16.95 -13.77 -16.14
C ASN A 228 16.77 -12.91 -14.88
N LEU A 229 16.62 -13.51 -13.70
CA LEU A 229 16.49 -12.76 -12.45
C LEU A 229 17.85 -12.27 -11.96
N ARG A 230 17.85 -11.06 -11.41
CA ARG A 230 19.00 -10.51 -10.67
C ARG A 230 18.86 -10.90 -9.20
N GLU A 231 19.86 -11.55 -8.64
CA GLU A 231 19.94 -11.78 -7.19
C GLU A 231 20.15 -10.45 -6.45
N ILE A 232 19.29 -10.16 -5.49
CA ILE A 232 19.36 -8.93 -4.69
C ILE A 232 20.26 -9.13 -3.47
N PHE A 233 20.15 -10.29 -2.82
CA PHE A 233 20.90 -10.63 -1.61
C PHE A 233 21.61 -11.99 -1.76
N PRO A 234 22.58 -12.11 -2.70
CA PRO A 234 23.19 -13.39 -3.05
C PRO A 234 23.91 -14.07 -1.87
N GLU A 235 24.38 -13.30 -0.89
CA GLU A 235 25.06 -13.85 0.29
C GLU A 235 24.09 -14.29 1.40
N GLN A 236 22.91 -13.66 1.51
CA GLN A 236 21.95 -13.90 2.57
C GLN A 236 20.83 -14.87 2.15
N ALA A 237 20.34 -14.74 0.93
CA ALA A 237 19.26 -15.52 0.34
C ALA A 237 19.53 -15.74 -1.16
N PRO A 238 20.35 -16.75 -1.52
CA PRO A 238 20.64 -17.09 -2.92
C PRO A 238 19.38 -17.40 -3.72
N GLY A 239 19.32 -16.96 -4.97
CA GLY A 239 18.16 -17.09 -5.85
C GLY A 239 16.97 -16.21 -5.46
N SER A 240 15.79 -16.53 -5.99
CA SER A 240 14.53 -15.79 -5.74
C SER A 240 13.38 -16.71 -5.31
N TYR A 241 13.66 -17.93 -4.86
CA TYR A 241 12.64 -18.89 -4.46
C TYR A 241 13.04 -19.70 -3.22
N THR A 242 12.11 -19.78 -2.26
CA THR A 242 12.27 -20.53 -1.02
C THR A 242 11.31 -21.71 -0.98
N TYR A 243 11.79 -22.92 -0.70
CA TYR A 243 10.94 -24.09 -0.51
C TYR A 243 10.28 -24.08 0.88
N ARG A 244 8.98 -24.38 0.93
CA ARG A 244 8.20 -24.55 2.16
C ARG A 244 7.67 -25.97 2.22
N SER A 245 8.17 -26.75 3.18
CA SER A 245 7.79 -28.15 3.37
C SER A 245 6.35 -28.32 3.81
N GLU A 246 5.79 -27.34 4.52
CA GLU A 246 4.44 -27.39 5.09
C GLU A 246 3.35 -27.43 4.00
N ILE A 247 3.65 -26.87 2.84
CA ILE A 247 2.76 -26.82 1.65
C ILE A 247 3.37 -27.49 0.43
N GLU A 248 4.53 -28.12 0.58
CA GLU A 248 5.32 -28.78 -0.48
C GLU A 248 5.50 -27.93 -1.75
N LYS A 249 5.76 -26.62 -1.59
CA LYS A 249 5.86 -25.66 -2.69
C LYS A 249 7.06 -24.74 -2.57
N TRP A 250 7.54 -24.26 -3.71
CA TRP A 250 8.47 -23.15 -3.82
C TRP A 250 7.70 -21.83 -3.88
N VAL A 251 8.06 -20.88 -3.01
CA VAL A 251 7.45 -19.55 -2.95
C VAL A 251 8.45 -18.52 -3.47
N TRP A 252 7.97 -17.56 -4.26
CA TRP A 252 8.79 -16.45 -4.75
C TRP A 252 9.19 -15.52 -3.59
N THR A 253 10.50 -15.36 -3.41
CA THR A 253 11.13 -14.54 -2.37
C THR A 253 12.31 -13.78 -2.98
N THR A 254 12.03 -12.65 -3.63
CA THR A 254 13.03 -11.81 -4.34
C THR A 254 14.12 -11.28 -3.39
N PHE A 255 13.74 -11.08 -2.13
CA PHE A 255 14.57 -10.51 -1.08
C PHE A 255 15.03 -11.63 -0.12
N ASN A 256 14.77 -11.52 1.17
CA ASN A 256 15.06 -12.60 2.10
C ASN A 256 14.02 -13.73 2.01
N THR A 257 14.39 -14.92 2.48
CA THR A 257 13.52 -16.13 2.47
C THR A 257 12.21 -15.98 3.25
N PHE A 258 12.16 -15.00 4.15
CA PHE A 258 11.00 -14.64 4.96
C PHE A 258 10.20 -13.45 4.39
N GLN A 259 10.54 -12.95 3.20
CA GLN A 259 9.82 -11.89 2.48
C GLN A 259 9.18 -12.49 1.22
N TRP A 260 7.88 -12.77 1.29
CA TRP A 260 7.14 -13.45 0.23
C TRP A 260 6.51 -12.44 -0.73
N ASP A 261 6.88 -12.51 -2.01
CA ASP A 261 6.37 -11.64 -3.04
C ASP A 261 4.87 -11.84 -3.27
N LEU A 262 4.12 -10.73 -3.22
CA LEU A 262 2.70 -10.68 -3.49
C LEU A 262 2.43 -10.83 -5.00
N ASN A 263 1.40 -11.59 -5.33
CA ASN A 263 0.99 -11.88 -6.69
C ASN A 263 0.05 -10.80 -7.24
N TYR A 264 0.61 -9.72 -7.80
CA TYR A 264 -0.20 -8.67 -8.41
C TYR A 264 -0.93 -9.07 -9.70
N ARG A 265 -0.72 -10.27 -10.26
CA ARG A 265 -1.61 -10.76 -11.34
C ARG A 265 -3.02 -11.06 -10.81
N ASN A 266 -3.14 -11.29 -9.50
CA ASN A 266 -4.41 -11.45 -8.81
C ASN A 266 -4.99 -10.07 -8.44
N PRO A 267 -6.10 -9.61 -9.06
CA PRO A 267 -6.68 -8.29 -8.78
C PRO A 267 -7.19 -8.15 -7.33
N VAL A 268 -7.43 -9.25 -6.62
CA VAL A 268 -7.73 -9.25 -5.20
C VAL A 268 -6.55 -8.70 -4.39
N VAL A 269 -5.31 -9.09 -4.71
CA VAL A 269 -4.10 -8.58 -4.05
C VAL A 269 -3.97 -7.08 -4.24
N PHE A 270 -4.22 -6.57 -5.45
CA PHE A 270 -4.25 -5.14 -5.70
C PHE A 270 -5.29 -4.42 -4.83
N ARG A 271 -6.51 -4.98 -4.74
CA ARG A 271 -7.58 -4.42 -3.91
C ARG A 271 -7.23 -4.43 -2.42
N GLU A 272 -6.68 -5.53 -1.89
CA GLU A 272 -6.27 -5.60 -0.48
C GLU A 272 -5.18 -4.57 -0.18
N MET A 273 -4.15 -4.47 -1.02
CA MET A 273 -3.08 -3.48 -0.84
C MET A 273 -3.57 -2.04 -1.04
N LEU A 274 -4.56 -1.79 -1.91
CA LEU A 274 -5.25 -0.50 -1.96
C LEU A 274 -5.94 -0.20 -0.61
N GLY A 275 -6.53 -1.22 0.01
CA GLY A 275 -7.12 -1.11 1.34
C GLY A 275 -6.09 -0.76 2.42
N GLU A 276 -4.91 -1.38 2.39
CA GLU A 276 -3.80 -1.04 3.29
C GLU A 276 -3.31 0.40 3.07
N MET A 277 -3.12 0.79 1.82
CA MET A 277 -2.72 2.16 1.44
C MET A 277 -3.72 3.21 1.95
N MET A 278 -5.02 2.98 1.72
CA MET A 278 -6.08 3.91 2.11
C MET A 278 -6.27 3.95 3.63
N PHE A 279 -6.05 2.84 4.32
CA PHE A 279 -6.02 2.82 5.77
C PHE A 279 -4.92 3.72 6.32
N LEU A 280 -3.68 3.56 5.84
CA LEU A 280 -2.55 4.41 6.26
C LEU A 280 -2.81 5.89 5.95
N ALA A 281 -3.38 6.19 4.79
CA ALA A 281 -3.81 7.55 4.44
C ALA A 281 -4.87 8.11 5.42
N ASN A 282 -5.74 7.26 5.97
CA ASN A 282 -6.72 7.64 6.99
C ASN A 282 -6.14 7.76 8.40
N GLN A 283 -4.95 7.18 8.66
CA GLN A 283 -4.16 7.45 9.88
C GLN A 283 -3.44 8.80 9.80
N GLY A 284 -3.53 9.51 8.66
CA GLY A 284 -2.95 10.84 8.48
C GLY A 284 -1.55 10.85 7.87
N VAL A 285 -1.12 9.72 7.29
CA VAL A 285 0.08 9.67 6.45
C VAL A 285 -0.17 10.50 5.19
N GLU A 286 0.77 11.39 4.85
CA GLU A 286 0.64 12.30 3.70
C GLU A 286 1.40 11.83 2.47
N ILE A 287 2.50 11.10 2.67
CA ILE A 287 3.33 10.54 1.59
C ILE A 287 3.66 9.10 1.93
N LEU A 288 3.60 8.22 0.93
CA LEU A 288 3.99 6.83 1.03
C LEU A 288 5.20 6.58 0.15
N ARG A 289 6.30 6.11 0.75
CA ARG A 289 7.46 5.58 0.02
C ARG A 289 7.07 4.21 -0.52
N LEU A 290 6.84 4.11 -1.82
CA LEU A 290 6.53 2.84 -2.48
C LEU A 290 7.80 1.99 -2.54
N ASP A 291 7.88 0.97 -1.68
CA ASP A 291 9.06 0.11 -1.61
C ASP A 291 9.04 -0.97 -2.72
N ALA A 292 10.21 -1.25 -3.30
CA ALA A 292 10.38 -2.32 -4.30
C ALA A 292 9.45 -2.23 -5.54
N VAL A 293 9.11 -1.02 -6.00
CA VAL A 293 8.20 -0.80 -7.15
C VAL A 293 8.55 -1.59 -8.41
N ALA A 294 9.83 -1.83 -8.66
CA ALA A 294 10.33 -2.49 -9.87
C ALA A 294 10.00 -4.00 -9.91
N PHE A 295 9.58 -4.59 -8.79
CA PHE A 295 9.45 -6.03 -8.65
C PHE A 295 7.99 -6.51 -8.66
N THR A 296 7.00 -5.62 -8.65
CA THR A 296 5.60 -6.03 -8.38
C THR A 296 4.95 -6.86 -9.49
N TRP A 297 5.45 -6.80 -10.72
CA TRP A 297 4.96 -7.63 -11.83
C TRP A 297 6.04 -8.59 -12.32
N LYS A 298 5.67 -9.86 -12.52
CA LYS A 298 6.58 -10.92 -12.98
C LYS A 298 6.13 -11.43 -14.34
N GLU A 299 7.05 -11.46 -15.31
CA GLU A 299 6.84 -11.98 -16.66
C GLU A 299 7.99 -12.93 -17.00
N MET A 300 7.69 -14.05 -17.65
CA MET A 300 8.71 -15.01 -18.06
C MET A 300 9.48 -14.49 -19.27
N GLY A 301 10.81 -14.61 -19.24
CA GLY A 301 11.71 -14.13 -20.32
C GLY A 301 12.20 -12.71 -20.08
#